data_AF-A0A0G0B2L8-F1
#
_entry.id   AF-A0A0G0B2L8-F1
#
_cell.length_a   1.000
_cell.length_b   1.000
_cell.length_c   1.000
_cell.angle_alpha   90.00
_cell.angle_beta   90.00
_cell.angle_gamma   90.00
#
_symmetry.space_group_name_H-M   'P 1'
#
loop_
_entity.id
_entity.type
_entity.pdbx_description
1 polymer ?
#
loop_
_entity_poly.entity_id
_entity_poly.type
_entity_poly.pdbx_seq_one_letter_code
_entity_poly.pdbx_strand_id
1 'polypeptide(L)'
;MTKKDLNKNSEIAISVKNVSKTFRIPHERITSLRGAAVNVFKKSTYEEFKALDNVSFEVKKGEFFGIIGRNGSGKSTLLKILAGIYQPDIVKKGKVHPMKSAKGGAKQFHGVKVNGMISPFLELGIGFNPELSGRDNVYLNATVLGMTKKQIDEKLLRNAS
;
A
#
# COMPACT_ATOMS: atom_id res chain seq x y z
N MET A 1 -0.95 -28.12 -17.61
CA MET A 1 0.00 -27.13 -17.07
C MET A 1 1.37 -27.79 -16.92
N THR A 2 2.40 -27.24 -17.55
CA THR A 2 3.72 -27.89 -17.71
C THR A 2 4.68 -27.48 -16.58
N LYS A 3 5.66 -28.34 -16.23
CA LYS A 3 6.68 -28.07 -15.19
C LYS A 3 7.46 -26.76 -15.39
N LYS A 4 7.53 -26.26 -16.63
CA LYS A 4 8.16 -24.99 -17.01
C LYS A 4 7.39 -23.76 -16.47
N ASP A 5 6.06 -23.86 -16.32
CA ASP A 5 5.20 -22.79 -15.81
C ASP A 5 5.28 -22.63 -14.29
N LEU A 6 5.54 -23.74 -13.58
CA LEU A 6 5.77 -23.76 -12.13
C LEU A 6 7.08 -23.04 -11.75
N ASN A 7 8.11 -23.15 -12.58
CA ASN A 7 9.41 -22.53 -12.32
C ASN A 7 9.44 -21.02 -12.64
N LYS A 8 8.59 -20.56 -13.55
CA LYS A 8 8.50 -19.12 -13.90
C LYS A 8 7.90 -18.27 -12.77
N ASN A 9 7.03 -18.88 -11.96
CA ASN A 9 6.33 -18.21 -10.86
C ASN A 9 7.20 -18.08 -9.60
N SER A 10 8.26 -18.89 -9.45
CA SER A 10 9.18 -18.84 -8.31
C SER A 10 10.13 -17.64 -8.37
N GLU A 11 10.33 -17.06 -9.56
CA GLU A 11 11.16 -15.88 -9.79
C GLU A 11 10.43 -14.55 -9.56
N ILE A 12 9.09 -14.52 -9.61
CA ILE A 12 8.33 -13.27 -9.46
C ILE A 12 8.34 -12.86 -7.98
N ALA A 13 8.85 -11.68 -7.68
CA ALA A 13 8.84 -11.09 -6.34
C ALA A 13 7.53 -10.32 -6.09
N ILE A 14 7.06 -9.56 -7.07
CA ILE A 14 5.84 -8.75 -6.99
C ILE A 14 5.03 -8.95 -8.27
N SER A 15 3.73 -9.20 -8.14
CA SER A 15 2.80 -9.24 -9.27
C SER A 15 1.61 -8.34 -9.00
N VAL A 16 1.41 -7.37 -9.89
CA VAL A 16 0.30 -6.41 -9.87
C VAL A 16 -0.53 -6.66 -11.13
N LYS A 17 -1.84 -6.86 -10.97
CA LYS A 17 -2.77 -7.17 -12.06
C LYS A 17 -4.04 -6.33 -11.91
N ASN A 18 -4.26 -5.47 -12.89
CA ASN A 18 -5.47 -4.68 -13.10
C ASN A 18 -5.84 -3.82 -11.89
N VAL A 19 -4.84 -3.26 -11.22
CA VAL A 19 -5.04 -2.45 -10.01
C VAL A 19 -5.51 -1.05 -10.38
N SER A 20 -6.65 -0.67 -9.82
CA SER A 20 -7.21 0.68 -9.95
C SER A 20 -7.42 1.29 -8.57
N LYS A 21 -7.35 2.63 -8.51
CA LYS A 21 -7.63 3.37 -7.28
C LYS A 21 -8.26 4.72 -7.56
N THR A 22 -9.41 4.97 -6.94
CA THR A 22 -10.17 6.22 -7.01
C THR A 22 -10.38 6.76 -5.60
N PHE A 23 -10.17 8.06 -5.43
CA PHE A 23 -10.45 8.81 -4.21
C PHE A 23 -11.68 9.69 -4.42
N ARG A 24 -12.51 9.83 -3.38
CA ARG A 24 -13.62 10.79 -3.38
C ARG A 24 -13.19 12.03 -2.63
N ILE A 25 -13.17 13.16 -3.34
CA ILE A 25 -12.81 14.46 -2.79
C ILE A 25 -14.12 15.22 -2.54
N PRO A 26 -14.53 15.43 -1.27
CA PRO A 26 -15.75 16.16 -0.97
C PRO A 26 -15.59 17.65 -1.26
N HIS A 27 -16.62 18.29 -1.83
CA HIS A 27 -16.56 19.70 -2.24
C HIS A 27 -16.86 20.74 -1.13
N GLU A 28 -17.28 20.35 0.08
CA GLU A 28 -17.58 21.32 1.14
C GLU A 28 -17.11 20.83 2.52
N ARG A 29 -16.38 21.66 3.26
CA ARG A 29 -16.23 21.53 4.72
C ARG A 29 -17.33 22.35 5.38
N ILE A 30 -18.43 21.70 5.77
CA ILE A 30 -19.48 22.37 6.55
C ILE A 30 -18.98 22.46 8.00
N THR A 31 -18.48 23.63 8.39
CA THR A 31 -18.05 23.92 9.77
C THR A 31 -19.17 24.53 10.63
N SER A 32 -20.39 24.69 10.11
CA SER A 32 -21.49 25.37 10.82
C SER A 32 -22.68 24.45 11.12
N LEU A 33 -23.17 24.51 12.36
CA LEU A 33 -24.38 23.81 12.83
C LEU A 33 -25.63 24.20 12.03
N ARG A 34 -25.68 25.43 11.49
CA ARG A 34 -26.75 25.87 10.57
C ARG A 34 -26.68 25.19 9.20
N GLY A 35 -25.48 24.86 8.69
CA GLY A 35 -25.31 24.14 7.43
C GLY A 35 -25.78 22.68 7.50
N ALA A 36 -25.67 22.03 8.66
CA ALA A 36 -26.12 20.65 8.86
C ALA A 36 -27.65 20.49 8.79
N ALA A 37 -28.41 21.45 9.31
CA ALA A 37 -29.88 21.42 9.31
C ALA A 37 -30.47 21.66 7.90
N VAL A 38 -29.83 22.51 7.08
CA VAL A 38 -30.31 22.85 5.73
C VAL A 38 -29.92 21.78 4.70
N ASN A 39 -28.83 21.04 4.91
CA ASN A 39 -28.33 20.04 3.96
C ASN A 39 -28.82 18.59 4.18
N VAL A 40 -29.74 18.32 5.12
CA VAL A 40 -30.36 16.98 5.25
C VAL A 40 -30.97 16.49 3.91
N PHE A 41 -31.37 17.43 3.06
CA PHE A 41 -31.94 17.16 1.73
C PHE A 41 -30.95 17.34 0.56
N LYS A 42 -29.72 17.83 0.80
CA LYS A 42 -28.75 18.13 -0.26
C LYS A 42 -27.73 16.99 -0.38
N LYS A 43 -27.74 16.31 -1.52
CA LYS A 43 -26.78 15.25 -1.87
C LYS A 43 -25.37 15.85 -1.80
N SER A 44 -24.54 15.42 -0.84
CA SER A 44 -23.13 15.82 -0.80
C SER A 44 -22.48 15.42 -2.12
N THR A 45 -22.03 16.41 -2.89
CA THR A 45 -21.31 16.21 -4.14
C THR A 45 -19.85 15.91 -3.83
N TYR A 46 -19.32 14.90 -4.49
CA TYR A 46 -17.92 14.51 -4.40
C TYR A 46 -17.35 14.45 -5.81
N GLU A 47 -16.11 14.87 -5.98
CA GLU A 47 -15.33 14.61 -7.18
C GLU A 47 -14.63 13.26 -7.04
N GLU A 48 -14.65 12.45 -8.09
CA GLU A 48 -13.89 11.21 -8.15
C GLU A 48 -12.53 11.46 -8.80
N PHE A 49 -11.46 11.34 -8.02
CA PHE A 49 -10.08 11.42 -8.49
C PHE A 49 -9.51 10.01 -8.71
N LYS A 50 -9.36 9.62 -9.98
CA LYS A 50 -8.78 8.33 -10.37
C LYS A 50 -7.25 8.39 -10.29
N ALA A 51 -6.69 7.93 -9.17
CA ALA A 51 -5.25 7.93 -8.92
C ALA A 51 -4.50 6.81 -9.64
N LEU A 52 -5.13 5.64 -9.84
CA LEU A 52 -4.58 4.53 -10.62
C LEU A 52 -5.66 3.95 -11.53
N ASP A 53 -5.28 3.58 -12.74
CA ASP A 53 -6.17 3.01 -13.75
C ASP A 53 -5.59 1.74 -14.34
N ASN A 54 -6.16 0.60 -13.97
CA ASN A 54 -5.86 -0.72 -14.54
C ASN A 54 -4.36 -1.04 -14.67
N VAL A 55 -3.59 -0.74 -13.63
CA VAL A 55 -2.13 -0.93 -13.62
C VAL A 55 -1.78 -2.41 -13.48
N SER A 56 -0.91 -2.90 -14.36
CA SER A 56 -0.43 -4.28 -14.38
C SER A 56 1.07 -4.35 -14.66
N PHE A 57 1.82 -5.02 -13.80
CA PHE A 57 3.24 -5.30 -13.99
C PHE A 57 3.71 -6.46 -13.08
N GLU A 58 4.86 -7.02 -13.42
CA GLU A 58 5.53 -8.05 -12.61
C GLU A 58 6.98 -7.63 -12.40
N VAL A 59 7.50 -7.85 -11.19
CA VAL A 59 8.90 -7.58 -10.81
C VAL A 59 9.52 -8.89 -10.37
N LYS A 60 10.65 -9.26 -10.97
CA LYS A 60 11.38 -10.48 -10.62
C LYS A 60 12.32 -10.26 -9.44
N LYS A 61 12.72 -11.36 -8.79
CA LYS A 61 13.75 -11.36 -7.75
C LYS A 61 15.08 -10.86 -8.35
N GLY A 62 15.72 -9.91 -7.66
CA GLY A 62 16.96 -9.29 -8.11
C GLY A 62 16.79 -8.20 -9.18
N GLU A 63 15.57 -7.94 -9.64
CA GLU A 63 15.30 -6.87 -10.60
C GLU A 63 15.19 -5.51 -9.91
N PHE A 64 15.78 -4.48 -10.52
CA PHE A 64 15.56 -3.10 -10.11
C PHE A 64 14.35 -2.53 -10.87
N PHE A 65 13.31 -2.14 -10.15
CA PHE A 65 12.08 -1.60 -10.72
C PHE A 65 11.88 -0.13 -10.31
N GLY A 66 11.80 0.77 -11.29
CA GLY A 66 11.62 2.21 -11.07
C GLY A 66 10.23 2.70 -11.49
N ILE A 67 9.60 3.54 -10.66
CA ILE A 67 8.32 4.21 -10.97
C ILE A 67 8.60 5.70 -11.24
N ILE A 68 8.35 6.15 -12.48
CA ILE A 68 8.63 7.52 -12.93
C ILE A 68 7.36 8.13 -13.52
N GLY A 69 7.16 9.43 -13.32
CA GLY A 69 5.99 10.15 -13.84
C GLY A 69 5.83 11.54 -13.23
N ARG A 70 4.95 12.36 -13.80
CA ARG A 70 4.66 13.73 -13.33
C ARG A 70 4.02 13.73 -11.94
N ASN A 71 3.99 14.88 -11.27
CA ASN A 71 3.24 15.04 -10.03
C ASN A 71 1.75 14.72 -10.27
N GLY A 72 1.13 14.03 -9.30
CA GLY A 72 -0.25 13.57 -9.43
C GLY A 72 -0.45 12.29 -10.24
N SER A 73 0.58 11.69 -10.86
CA SER A 73 0.44 10.48 -11.68
C SER A 73 0.17 9.18 -10.91
N GLY A 74 -0.11 9.24 -9.60
CA GLY A 74 -0.42 8.06 -8.80
C GLY A 74 0.77 7.29 -8.22
N LYS A 75 2.02 7.75 -8.36
CA LYS A 75 3.23 7.02 -7.87
C LYS A 75 3.15 6.66 -6.39
N SER A 76 2.93 7.66 -5.53
CA SER A 76 2.78 7.44 -4.08
C SER A 76 1.55 6.59 -3.76
N THR A 77 0.47 6.69 -4.56
CA THR A 77 -0.70 5.83 -4.38
C THR A 77 -0.35 4.37 -4.68
N LEU A 78 0.41 4.10 -5.74
CA LEU A 78 0.89 2.75 -6.08
C LEU A 78 1.80 2.20 -4.98
N LEU A 79 2.76 3.00 -4.51
CA LEU A 79 3.64 2.62 -3.39
C LEU A 79 2.85 2.31 -2.11
N LYS A 80 1.85 3.13 -1.74
CA LYS A 80 0.96 2.87 -0.60
C LYS A 80 0.16 1.58 -0.74
N ILE A 81 -0.25 1.22 -1.96
CA ILE A 81 -0.94 -0.05 -2.19
C ILE A 81 0.03 -1.22 -2.02
N LEU A 82 1.23 -1.13 -2.61
CA LEU A 82 2.28 -2.14 -2.46
C LEU A 82 2.71 -2.30 -0.98
N ALA A 83 2.77 -1.20 -0.25
CA ALA A 83 3.10 -1.15 1.17
C ALA A 83 1.97 -1.68 2.09
N GLY A 84 0.80 -2.03 1.56
CA GLY A 84 -0.30 -2.52 2.39
C GLY A 84 -1.14 -1.43 3.06
N ILE A 85 -0.94 -0.15 2.72
CA ILE A 85 -1.60 1.02 3.35
C ILE A 85 -2.97 1.28 2.71
N TYR A 86 -3.05 1.23 1.38
CA TYR A 86 -4.29 1.43 0.64
C TYR A 86 -4.77 0.12 0.02
N GLN A 87 -6.09 -0.11 0.07
CA GLN A 87 -6.71 -1.19 -0.69
C GLN A 87 -7.01 -0.70 -2.10
N PRO A 88 -6.68 -1.49 -3.14
CA PRO A 88 -7.14 -1.23 -4.50
C PRO A 88 -8.66 -1.32 -4.57
N ASP A 89 -9.26 -0.68 -5.55
CA ASP A 89 -10.71 -0.69 -5.69
C ASP A 89 -11.22 -2.03 -6.23
N ILE A 90 -12.45 -2.38 -5.86
CA ILE A 90 -13.10 -3.60 -6.35
C ILE A 90 -13.97 -3.25 -7.55
N VAL A 91 -13.71 -3.88 -8.69
CA VAL A 91 -14.62 -3.80 -9.84
C VAL A 91 -15.68 -4.89 -9.70
N LYS A 92 -16.94 -4.50 -9.54
CA LYS A 92 -18.09 -5.42 -9.57
C LYS A 92 -19.06 -5.00 -10.67
N LYS A 93 -19.41 -5.93 -11.58
CA LYS A 93 -20.34 -5.68 -12.70
C LYS A 93 -19.97 -4.44 -13.53
N GLY A 94 -18.69 -4.26 -13.83
CA GLY A 94 -18.17 -3.11 -14.58
C GLY A 94 -18.13 -1.78 -13.81
N LYS A 95 -18.54 -1.74 -12.53
CA LYS A 95 -18.48 -0.54 -11.68
C LYS A 95 -17.35 -0.62 -10.67
N VAL A 96 -16.51 0.41 -10.62
CA VAL A 96 -15.46 0.58 -9.61
C VAL A 96 -16.12 0.93 -8.29
N HIS A 97 -15.84 0.16 -7.25
CA HIS A 97 -16.28 0.44 -5.88
C HIS A 97 -15.05 0.91 -5.09
N PRO A 98 -14.97 2.21 -4.76
CA PRO A 98 -13.85 2.76 -4.01
C PRO A 98 -13.71 2.08 -2.66
N MET A 99 -12.53 1.51 -2.37
CA MET A 99 -12.25 0.94 -1.05
C MET A 99 -11.66 1.99 -0.12
N LYS A 100 -12.03 1.95 1.17
CA LYS A 100 -11.36 2.74 2.20
C LYS A 100 -9.96 2.17 2.48
N SER A 101 -9.10 2.97 3.12
CA SER A 101 -7.75 2.57 3.53
C SER A 101 -7.76 1.23 4.26
N ALA A 102 -6.72 0.42 4.05
CA ALA A 102 -6.58 -0.85 4.73
C ALA A 102 -6.29 -0.60 6.22
N LYS A 103 -6.73 -1.50 7.10
CA LYS A 103 -6.07 -1.67 8.40
C LYS A 103 -4.70 -2.27 8.09
N GLY A 104 -3.64 -1.57 8.47
CA GLY A 104 -2.26 -1.85 8.04
C GLY A 104 -1.83 -3.30 8.29
N GLY A 105 -0.93 -3.80 7.42
CA GLY A 105 -0.33 -5.14 7.54
C GLY A 105 -0.91 -6.21 6.62
N ALA A 106 -1.83 -5.86 5.71
CA ALA A 106 -2.37 -6.82 4.75
C ALA A 106 -1.31 -7.22 3.71
N LYS A 107 -0.87 -8.49 3.74
CA LYS A 107 0.13 -9.06 2.84
C LYS A 107 -0.36 -9.26 1.40
N GLN A 108 -1.67 -9.26 1.17
CA GLN A 108 -2.25 -9.48 -0.16
C GLN A 108 -3.57 -8.73 -0.32
N PHE A 109 -3.76 -8.13 -1.49
CA PHE A 109 -5.02 -7.55 -1.93
C PHE A 109 -5.44 -8.15 -3.27
N HIS A 110 -6.67 -7.90 -3.68
CA HIS A 110 -7.09 -8.24 -5.03
C HIS A 110 -6.15 -7.59 -6.05
N GLY A 111 -5.61 -8.39 -6.97
CA GLY A 111 -4.68 -7.91 -7.99
C GLY A 111 -3.26 -7.62 -7.50
N VAL A 112 -2.92 -7.84 -6.21
CA VAL A 112 -1.55 -7.61 -5.69
C VAL A 112 -1.06 -8.86 -4.95
N LYS A 113 0.03 -9.45 -5.43
CA LYS A 113 0.73 -10.56 -4.80
C LYS A 113 2.19 -10.19 -4.54
N VAL A 114 2.64 -10.43 -3.32
CA VAL A 114 4.00 -10.12 -2.86
C VAL A 114 4.61 -11.40 -2.28
N ASN A 115 5.68 -11.87 -2.90
CA ASN A 115 6.43 -13.05 -2.49
C ASN A 115 7.63 -12.63 -1.63
N GLY A 116 7.34 -12.19 -0.39
CA GLY A 116 8.34 -11.69 0.54
C GLY A 116 7.77 -10.61 1.47
N MET A 117 8.65 -9.77 1.98
CA MET A 117 8.29 -8.57 2.75
C MET A 117 8.65 -7.33 1.95
N ILE A 118 7.75 -6.35 1.93
CA ILE A 118 8.03 -5.00 1.40
C ILE A 118 8.38 -4.09 2.58
N SER A 119 9.49 -3.37 2.46
CA SER A 119 9.92 -2.36 3.44
C SER A 119 9.83 -0.97 2.80
N PRO A 120 8.75 -0.21 3.04
CA PRO A 120 8.54 1.12 2.46
C PRO A 120 9.34 2.19 3.23
N PHE A 121 10.65 2.25 2.99
CA PHE A 121 11.60 3.06 3.78
C PHE A 121 11.36 4.58 3.71
N LEU A 122 10.88 5.11 2.59
CA LEU A 122 10.72 6.56 2.37
C LEU A 122 9.30 7.08 2.63
N GLU A 123 8.30 6.19 2.74
CA GLU A 123 6.88 6.59 2.80
C GLU A 123 6.33 6.61 4.23
N LEU A 124 6.88 5.76 5.09
CA LEU A 124 6.74 5.90 6.53
C LEU A 124 7.88 6.83 6.93
N GLY A 125 7.60 8.12 7.13
CA GLY A 125 8.52 9.03 7.80
C GLY A 125 9.06 8.30 9.02
N ILE A 126 10.31 7.86 8.87
CA ILE A 126 10.99 6.82 9.63
C ILE A 126 10.43 6.75 11.04
N GLY A 127 9.76 5.65 11.38
CA GLY A 127 9.18 5.38 12.70
C GLY A 127 10.22 5.28 13.82
N PHE A 128 11.37 5.95 13.66
CA PHE A 128 12.33 6.25 14.68
C PHE A 128 11.67 7.18 15.69
N ASN A 129 11.45 6.65 16.87
CA ASN A 129 11.10 7.44 18.02
C ASN A 129 12.40 7.99 18.63
N PRO A 130 12.61 9.32 18.70
CA PRO A 130 13.82 9.91 19.27
C PRO A 130 13.98 9.59 20.77
N GLU A 131 12.89 9.24 21.45
CA GLU A 131 12.89 8.81 22.86
C GLU A 131 13.34 7.35 23.03
N LEU A 132 13.55 6.61 21.94
CA LEU A 132 13.97 5.20 21.96
C LEU A 132 15.42 5.05 21.52
N SER A 133 16.10 4.04 22.07
CA SER A 133 17.44 3.69 21.62
C SER A 133 17.45 3.22 20.16
N GLY A 134 18.60 3.26 19.50
CA GLY A 134 18.76 2.73 18.14
C GLY A 134 18.36 1.26 18.05
N ARG A 135 18.66 0.46 19.09
CA ARG A 135 18.24 -0.94 19.18
C ARG A 135 16.72 -1.05 19.25
N ASP A 136 16.07 -0.33 20.16
CA ASP A 136 14.60 -0.42 20.34
C ASP A 136 13.86 0.03 19.09
N ASN A 137 14.40 1.03 18.40
CA ASN A 137 13.88 1.44 17.11
C ASN A 137 14.01 0.36 16.03
N VAL A 138 15.08 -0.46 16.04
CA VAL A 138 15.18 -1.63 15.15
C VAL A 138 14.11 -2.66 15.48
N TYR A 139 13.87 -2.96 16.77
CA TYR A 139 12.81 -3.89 17.16
C TYR A 139 11.42 -3.38 16.79
N LEU A 140 11.14 -2.10 17.04
CA LEU A 140 9.86 -1.46 16.75
C LEU A 140 9.55 -1.53 15.25
N ASN A 141 10.46 -1.05 14.41
CA ASN A 141 10.27 -1.04 12.96
C ASN A 141 10.18 -2.46 12.39
N ALA A 142 11.02 -3.39 12.85
CA ALA A 142 10.97 -4.77 12.39
C ALA A 142 9.67 -5.49 12.78
N THR A 143 9.13 -5.20 13.97
CA THR A 143 7.84 -5.73 14.43
C THR A 143 6.68 -5.18 13.59
N VAL A 144 6.69 -3.89 13.27
CA VAL A 144 5.70 -3.26 12.36
C VAL A 144 5.72 -3.90 10.97
N LEU A 145 6.90 -4.32 10.49
CA LEU A 145 7.07 -5.05 9.23
C LEU A 145 6.66 -6.53 9.33
N GLY A 146 6.19 -6.99 10.49
CA GLY A 146 5.70 -8.34 10.71
C GLY A 146 6.78 -9.38 11.03
N MET A 147 7.96 -8.96 11.49
CA MET A 147 8.98 -9.88 12.02
C MET A 147 8.66 -10.28 13.46
N THR A 148 8.95 -11.53 13.80
CA THR A 148 8.93 -12.01 15.18
C THR A 148 10.20 -11.59 15.93
N LYS A 149 10.12 -11.49 17.26
CA LYS A 149 11.28 -11.18 18.11
C LYS A 149 12.47 -12.11 17.82
N LYS A 150 12.22 -13.41 17.70
CA LYS A 150 13.24 -14.42 17.36
C LYS A 150 13.96 -14.11 16.04
N GLN A 151 13.22 -13.74 15.00
CA GLN A 151 13.81 -13.38 13.69
C GLN A 151 14.65 -12.09 13.76
N ILE A 152 14.28 -11.15 14.63
CA ILE A 152 15.02 -9.91 14.85
C ILE A 152 16.34 -10.23 15.58
N ASP A 153 16.27 -10.99 16.67
CA ASP A 153 17.43 -11.41 17.46
C ASP A 153 18.45 -12.17 16.59
N GLU A 154 17.99 -13.15 15.79
CA GLU A 154 18.84 -13.93 14.88
C GLU A 154 19.56 -13.06 13.83
N LYS A 155 18.96 -11.94 13.42
CA LYS A 155 19.57 -11.02 12.44
C LYS A 155 20.53 -10.03 13.08
N LEU A 156 20.23 -9.56 14.30
CA LEU A 156 21.10 -8.67 15.06
C LEU A 156 22.40 -9.36 15.49
N LEU A 157 22.31 -10.62 15.94
CA LEU A 157 23.47 -11.38 16.39
C LEU A 157 24.44 -11.73 15.25
N ARG A 158 23.95 -11.93 14.02
CA ARG A 158 24.80 -12.22 12.85
C ARG A 158 25.69 -11.07 12.40
N ASN A 159 25.36 -9.84 12.76
CA ASN A 159 26.10 -8.64 12.35
C ASN A 159 27.00 -8.08 13.47
N ALA A 160 27.01 -8.73 14.64
CA ALA A 160 27.83 -8.36 15.79
C ALA A 160 29.04 -9.30 15.98
N SER A 161 29.36 -10.12 14.97
CA SER A 161 30.50 -11.04 14.87
C SER A 161 31.36 -10.64 13.68
#